data_AF-A0A924HS02-F1
#
_entry.id   AF-A0A924HS02-F1
#
_cell.length_a   1.000
_cell.length_b   1.000
_cell.length_c   1.000
_cell.angle_alpha   90.00
_cell.angle_beta   90.00
_cell.angle_gamma   90.00
#
_symmetry.space_group_name_H-M   'P 1'
#
loop_
_entity.id
_entity.type
_entity.pdbx_description
1 polymer ?
#
loop_
_entity_poly.entity_id
_entity_poly.type
_entity_poly.pdbx_seq_one_letter_code
_entity_poly.pdbx_strand_id
1 'polypeptide(L)'
;IGALQKCNANGISTGSICCNINSPLSEVAHHAIEVIVGPEFVTGSTRMKSGTAQKLILNMISTTVMIQLGRVEDNSMVNMQLTNEKLIDRGVKMVMEKLKIENYETAKELLLQKGTVKKLMESRHL
;
A
#
# COMPACT_ATOMS: atom_id res chain seq x y z
N ILE A 1 7.88 -8.36 21.47
CA ILE A 1 8.90 -9.44 21.43
C ILE A 1 8.25 -10.83 21.45
N GLY A 2 7.48 -11.19 22.49
CA GLY A 2 6.87 -12.53 22.59
C GLY A 2 6.05 -12.98 21.36
N ALA A 3 5.32 -12.06 20.72
CA ALA A 3 4.62 -12.35 19.46
C ALA A 3 5.58 -12.79 18.33
N LEU A 4 6.70 -12.09 18.14
CA LEU A 4 7.71 -12.46 17.13
C LEU A 4 8.34 -13.82 17.45
N GLN A 5 8.70 -14.06 18.71
CA GLN A 5 9.26 -15.36 19.13
C GLN A 5 8.28 -16.50 18.83
N LYS A 6 6.99 -16.29 19.10
CA LYS A 6 5.96 -17.30 18.79
C LYS A 6 5.80 -17.50 17.29
N CYS A 7 5.80 -16.43 16.48
CA CYS A 7 5.78 -16.54 15.02
C CYS A 7 6.99 -17.32 14.48
N ASN A 8 8.20 -16.98 14.95
CA ASN A 8 9.43 -17.66 14.57
C ASN A 8 9.40 -19.15 14.94
N ALA A 9 8.92 -19.48 16.14
CA ALA A 9 8.75 -20.88 16.57
C ALA A 9 7.75 -21.68 15.70
N ASN A 10 6.87 -20.99 14.96
CA ASN A 10 5.95 -21.59 14.00
C ASN A 10 6.41 -21.44 12.53
N GLY A 11 7.65 -20.99 12.28
CA GLY A 11 8.17 -20.79 10.92
C GLY A 11 7.51 -19.65 10.13
N ILE A 12 6.80 -18.74 10.80
CA ILE A 12 6.15 -17.59 10.16
C ILE A 12 7.21 -16.48 9.97
N SER A 13 7.31 -15.92 8.76
CA SER A 13 8.22 -14.80 8.52
C SER A 13 7.83 -13.57 9.35
N THR A 14 8.83 -12.85 9.87
CA THR A 14 8.63 -11.76 10.81
C THR A 14 9.47 -10.55 10.43
N GLY A 15 8.93 -9.36 10.73
CA GLY A 15 9.65 -8.11 10.60
C GLY A 15 9.43 -7.20 11.80
N SER A 16 10.36 -6.28 12.04
CA SER A 16 10.26 -5.26 13.08
C SER A 16 10.57 -3.88 12.53
N ILE A 17 9.98 -2.85 13.16
CA ILE A 17 10.29 -1.45 12.89
C ILE A 17 10.57 -0.78 14.24
N CYS A 18 11.79 -0.30 14.43
CA CYS A 18 12.24 0.38 15.65
C CYS A 18 12.89 1.72 15.33
N CYS A 19 12.84 2.65 16.28
CA CYS A 19 13.52 3.96 16.16
C CYS A 19 14.71 4.11 17.10
N ASN A 20 15.15 2.99 17.69
CA ASN A 20 16.35 2.85 18.49
C ASN A 20 17.23 1.78 17.84
N ILE A 21 18.54 2.00 17.88
CA ILE A 21 19.52 1.03 17.41
C ILE A 21 19.61 -0.16 18.37
N ASN A 22 19.90 -1.35 17.85
CA ASN A 22 20.06 -2.60 18.62
C ASN A 22 18.85 -2.88 19.52
N SER A 23 17.65 -2.69 18.98
CA SER A 23 16.43 -2.97 19.75
C SER A 23 16.30 -4.48 19.97
N PRO A 24 15.94 -4.93 21.19
CA PRO A 24 15.66 -6.35 21.45
C PRO A 24 14.54 -6.92 20.55
N LEU A 25 13.68 -6.05 20.00
CA LEU A 25 12.68 -6.45 19.00
C LEU A 25 13.30 -6.78 17.64
N SER A 26 14.35 -6.05 17.26
CA SER A 26 15.10 -6.23 16.00
C SER A 26 15.91 -7.51 16.01
N GLU A 27 16.53 -7.85 17.13
CA GLU A 27 17.31 -9.09 17.28
C GLU A 27 16.49 -10.36 17.07
N VAL A 28 15.18 -10.30 17.36
CA VAL A 28 14.26 -11.44 17.23
C VAL A 28 13.60 -11.50 15.85
N ALA A 29 13.53 -10.40 15.10
CA ALA A 29 12.84 -10.40 13.81
C ALA A 29 13.72 -10.96 12.68
N HIS A 30 13.14 -11.68 11.72
CA HIS A 30 13.88 -12.10 10.53
C HIS A 30 14.27 -10.92 9.63
N HIS A 31 13.45 -9.87 9.61
CA HIS A 31 13.68 -8.64 8.84
C HIS A 31 13.56 -7.41 9.74
N ALA A 32 14.68 -6.92 10.26
CA ALA A 32 14.69 -5.74 11.12
C ALA A 32 14.86 -4.44 10.33
N ILE A 33 14.07 -3.41 10.67
CA ILE A 33 14.20 -2.05 10.17
C ILE A 33 14.41 -1.11 11.35
N GLU A 34 15.61 -0.54 11.47
CA GLU A 34 15.93 0.44 12.52
C GLU A 34 16.15 1.82 11.90
N VAL A 35 15.35 2.80 12.32
CA VAL A 35 15.40 4.17 11.78
C VAL A 35 15.62 5.17 12.91
N ILE A 36 16.84 5.71 12.99
CA ILE A 36 17.21 6.68 14.01
C ILE A 36 16.64 8.05 13.63
N VAL A 37 15.62 8.49 14.37
CA VAL A 37 14.98 9.80 14.17
C VAL A 37 15.48 10.88 15.14
N GLY A 38 16.32 10.49 16.11
CA GLY A 38 16.82 11.35 17.18
C GLY A 38 15.76 11.75 18.23
N PRO A 39 16.12 12.56 19.24
CA PRO A 39 15.22 12.95 20.33
C PRO A 39 13.98 13.69 19.83
N GLU A 40 12.81 13.35 20.36
CA GLU A 40 11.55 14.01 20.01
C GLU A 40 11.50 15.45 20.55
N PHE A 41 10.78 16.35 19.87
CA PHE A 41 10.62 17.74 20.31
C PHE A 41 9.95 17.82 21.69
N VAL A 42 8.86 17.06 21.87
CA VAL A 42 8.30 16.78 23.19
C VAL A 42 8.96 15.49 23.68
N THR A 43 9.76 15.57 24.74
CA THR A 43 10.52 14.43 25.29
C THR A 43 9.62 13.22 25.48
N GLY A 44 9.97 12.10 24.84
CA GLY A 44 9.24 10.84 24.92
C GLY A 44 7.97 10.73 24.06
N SER A 45 7.54 11.80 23.38
CA SER A 45 6.34 11.78 22.53
C SER A 45 6.62 11.15 21.16
N THR A 46 6.85 9.82 21.14
CA THR A 46 7.20 9.04 19.94
C THR A 46 6.14 9.07 18.84
N ARG A 47 4.90 9.47 19.12
CA ARG A 47 3.87 9.72 18.09
C ARG A 47 4.27 10.77 17.04
N MET A 48 5.32 11.55 17.29
CA MET A 48 5.82 12.60 16.40
C MET A 48 6.75 12.01 15.31
N LYS A 49 8.07 12.13 15.45
CA LYS A 49 9.00 11.70 14.39
C LYS A 49 8.99 10.18 14.22
N SER A 50 9.01 9.44 15.32
CA SER A 50 9.03 7.97 15.28
C SER A 50 7.75 7.42 14.63
N GLY A 51 6.59 7.95 15.00
CA GLY A 51 5.30 7.61 14.38
C GLY A 51 5.23 7.97 12.90
N THR A 52 5.80 9.13 12.51
CA THR A 52 5.90 9.53 11.09
C THR A 52 6.79 8.57 10.31
N ALA A 53 7.95 8.19 10.85
CA ALA A 53 8.85 7.22 10.24
C ALA A 53 8.16 5.87 10.04
N GLN A 54 7.48 5.36 11.07
CA GLN A 54 6.71 4.11 10.98
C GLN A 54 5.62 4.18 9.89
N LYS A 55 4.86 5.29 9.80
CA LYS A 55 3.87 5.50 8.74
C LYS A 55 4.50 5.42 7.36
N LEU A 56 5.64 6.09 7.15
CA LEU A 56 6.32 6.10 5.86
C LEU A 56 6.81 4.69 5.48
N ILE A 57 7.39 3.96 6.43
CA ILE A 57 7.87 2.59 6.21
C ILE A 57 6.72 1.65 5.85
N LEU A 58 5.62 1.70 6.61
CA LEU A 58 4.44 0.87 6.32
C LEU A 58 3.80 1.21 4.97
N ASN A 59 3.77 2.48 4.59
CA ASN A 59 3.32 2.89 3.25
C ASN A 59 4.25 2.35 2.16
N MET A 60 5.58 2.40 2.36
CA MET A 60 6.54 1.85 1.40
C MET A 60 6.36 0.35 1.23
N ILE A 61 6.25 -0.41 2.33
CA ILE A 61 6.07 -1.86 2.29
C ILE A 61 4.77 -2.22 1.57
N SER A 62 3.64 -1.68 2.03
CA SER A 62 2.33 -2.01 1.46
C SER A 62 2.20 -1.56 0.01
N THR A 63 2.68 -0.36 -0.35
CA THR A 63 2.62 0.12 -1.74
C THR A 63 3.49 -0.72 -2.66
N THR A 64 4.72 -1.06 -2.25
CA THR A 64 5.62 -1.92 -3.05
C THR A 64 5.01 -3.29 -3.29
N VAL A 65 4.41 -3.91 -2.26
CA VAL A 65 3.68 -5.19 -2.43
C VAL A 65 2.54 -5.05 -3.42
N MET A 66 1.74 -3.98 -3.34
CA MET A 66 0.62 -3.77 -4.27
C MET A 66 1.07 -3.53 -5.71
N ILE A 67 2.22 -2.88 -5.92
CA ILE A 67 2.86 -2.73 -7.23
C ILE A 67 3.31 -4.09 -7.76
N GLN A 68 4.03 -4.88 -6.96
CA GLN A 68 4.51 -6.22 -7.37
C GLN A 68 3.37 -7.20 -7.67
N LEU A 69 2.22 -7.05 -7.01
CA LEU A 69 1.01 -7.82 -7.29
C LEU A 69 0.22 -7.30 -8.52
N GLY A 70 0.76 -6.32 -9.26
CA GLY A 70 0.14 -5.73 -10.45
C GLY A 70 -1.17 -5.01 -10.16
N ARG A 71 -1.36 -4.47 -8.95
CA ARG A 71 -2.56 -3.68 -8.58
C ARG A 71 -2.40 -2.19 -8.87
N VAL A 72 -1.18 -1.79 -9.21
CA VAL A 72 -0.79 -0.47 -9.67
C VAL A 72 -0.07 -0.65 -11.00
N GLU A 73 -0.44 0.15 -12.00
CA GLU A 73 0.23 0.22 -13.30
C GLU A 73 0.69 1.66 -13.52
N ASP A 74 1.95 1.84 -13.90
CA ASP A 74 2.63 3.14 -13.92
C ASP A 74 2.52 3.84 -12.55
N ASN A 75 1.65 4.85 -12.46
CA ASN A 75 1.31 5.59 -11.25
C ASN A 75 -0.18 5.49 -10.88
N SER A 76 -0.91 4.57 -11.51
CA SER A 76 -2.37 4.45 -11.47
C SER A 76 -2.83 3.21 -10.70
N MET A 77 -3.72 3.41 -9.72
CA MET A 77 -4.31 2.32 -8.93
C MET A 77 -5.44 1.62 -9.69
N VAL A 78 -5.08 0.75 -10.63
CA VAL A 78 -6.01 0.08 -11.55
C VAL A 78 -6.95 -0.92 -10.88
N ASN A 79 -6.64 -1.35 -9.64
CA ASN A 79 -7.46 -2.30 -8.87
C ASN A 79 -8.20 -1.66 -7.68
N MET A 80 -8.57 -0.39 -7.81
CA MET A 80 -9.30 0.36 -6.80
C MET A 80 -10.76 -0.11 -6.69
N GLN A 81 -11.27 -0.14 -5.45
CA GLN A 81 -12.69 -0.45 -5.18
C GLN A 81 -13.55 0.79 -5.42
N LEU A 82 -14.63 0.65 -6.21
CA LEU A 82 -15.52 1.74 -6.59
C LEU A 82 -16.62 1.96 -5.54
N THR A 83 -16.24 2.43 -4.35
CA THR A 83 -17.16 2.52 -3.19
C THR A 83 -17.87 3.86 -3.02
N ASN A 84 -17.49 4.88 -3.79
CA ASN A 84 -18.11 6.20 -3.75
C ASN A 84 -17.92 6.92 -5.09
N GLU A 85 -18.68 8.00 -5.30
CA GLU A 85 -18.69 8.77 -6.55
C GLU A 85 -17.31 9.29 -6.95
N LYS A 86 -16.48 9.74 -6.00
CA LYS A 86 -15.10 10.20 -6.30
C LYS A 86 -14.24 9.07 -6.86
N LEU A 87 -14.35 7.85 -6.32
CA LEU A 87 -13.58 6.71 -6.81
C LEU A 87 -14.13 6.21 -8.16
N ILE A 88 -15.46 6.28 -8.36
CA ILE A 88 -16.08 6.02 -9.66
C ILE A 88 -15.53 7.01 -10.69
N ASP A 89 -15.64 8.31 -10.45
CA ASP A 89 -15.17 9.36 -11.37
C ASP A 89 -13.69 9.22 -11.72
N ARG A 90 -12.85 8.96 -10.72
CA ARG A 90 -11.42 8.70 -10.93
C ARG A 90 -11.18 7.48 -11.82
N GLY A 91 -11.94 6.41 -11.61
CA GLY A 91 -11.89 5.21 -12.43
C GLY A 91 -12.32 5.48 -13.87
N VAL A 92 -13.41 6.23 -14.08
CA VAL A 92 -13.91 6.59 -15.42
C VAL A 92 -12.86 7.36 -16.19
N LYS A 93 -12.26 8.39 -15.59
CA LYS A 93 -11.18 9.18 -16.21
C LYS A 93 -9.99 8.31 -16.61
N MET A 94 -9.60 7.37 -15.75
CA MET A 94 -8.51 6.42 -16.05
C MET A 94 -8.84 5.52 -17.24
N VAL A 95 -10.09 5.05 -17.34
CA VAL A 95 -10.57 4.24 -18.47
C VAL A 95 -10.60 5.06 -19.76
N MET A 96 -11.15 6.27 -19.73
CA MET A 96 -11.19 7.17 -20.88
C MET A 96 -9.78 7.45 -21.43
N GLU A 97 -8.82 7.72 -20.55
CA GLU A 97 -7.43 8.00 -20.92
C GLU A 97 -6.73 6.77 -21.52
N LYS A 98 -6.88 5.59 -20.89
CA LYS A 98 -6.24 4.34 -21.33
C LYS A 98 -6.87 3.74 -22.59
N LEU A 99 -8.20 3.82 -22.73
CA LEU A 99 -8.94 3.23 -23.87
C LEU A 99 -9.29 4.24 -24.97
N LYS A 100 -8.93 5.51 -24.81
CA LYS A 100 -9.26 6.61 -25.76
C LYS A 100 -10.77 6.72 -26.02
N ILE A 101 -11.57 6.57 -24.96
CA ILE A 101 -13.03 6.75 -25.01
C ILE A 101 -13.33 8.21 -24.68
N GLU A 102 -13.99 8.92 -25.60
CA GLU A 102 -14.34 10.35 -25.40
C GLU A 102 -15.65 10.53 -24.61
N ASN A 103 -16.56 9.56 -24.67
CA ASN A 103 -17.84 9.63 -23.95
C ASN A 103 -17.72 9.11 -22.51
N TYR A 104 -17.96 9.99 -21.54
CA TYR A 104 -17.89 9.68 -20.12
C TYR A 104 -18.89 8.61 -19.68
N GLU A 105 -20.16 8.72 -20.09
CA GLU A 105 -21.22 7.79 -19.67
C GLU A 105 -20.94 6.37 -20.19
N THR A 106 -20.46 6.25 -21.44
CA THR A 106 -20.03 4.96 -21.99
C THR A 106 -18.88 4.34 -21.20
N ALA A 107 -17.86 5.13 -20.84
CA ALA A 107 -16.75 4.63 -20.03
C ALA A 107 -17.18 4.24 -18.60
N LYS A 108 -18.13 4.98 -18.02
CA LYS A 108 -18.73 4.70 -16.72
C LYS A 108 -19.50 3.40 -16.70
N GLU A 109 -20.39 3.19 -17.67
CA GLU A 109 -21.15 1.94 -17.80
C GLU A 109 -20.23 0.73 -17.92
N LEU A 110 -19.21 0.81 -18.81
CA LEU A 110 -18.22 -0.25 -18.99
C LEU A 110 -17.44 -0.56 -17.71
N LEU A 111 -17.01 0.48 -16.99
CA LEU A 111 -16.28 0.32 -15.74
C LEU A 111 -17.15 -0.34 -14.68
N LEU A 112 -18.39 0.11 -14.50
CA LEU A 112 -19.32 -0.45 -13.52
C LEU A 112 -19.69 -1.91 -13.84
N GLN A 113 -19.77 -2.27 -15.12
CA GLN A 113 -20.01 -3.67 -15.54
C GLN A 113 -18.85 -4.60 -15.17
N LYS A 114 -17.60 -4.13 -15.23
CA LYS A 114 -16.40 -4.95 -14.94
C LYS A 114 -15.91 -4.83 -13.50
N GLY A 115 -16.28 -3.77 -12.81
CA GLY A 115 -16.02 -3.52 -11.38
C GLY A 115 -14.67 -2.85 -11.08
N THR A 116 -13.60 -3.14 -11.84
CA THR A 116 -12.31 -2.45 -11.69
C THR A 116 -11.69 -2.11 -13.04
N VAL A 117 -10.82 -1.10 -13.07
CA VAL A 117 -10.12 -0.69 -14.29
C VAL A 117 -9.29 -1.84 -14.85
N LYS A 118 -8.55 -2.55 -13.99
CA LYS A 118 -7.73 -3.70 -14.39
C LYS A 118 -8.53 -4.78 -15.11
N LYS A 119 -9.66 -5.22 -14.53
CA LYS A 119 -10.54 -6.23 -15.14
C LYS A 119 -11.10 -5.78 -16.49
N LEU A 120 -11.43 -4.49 -16.62
CA LEU A 120 -11.89 -3.93 -17.88
C LEU A 120 -10.79 -3.99 -18.95
N MET A 121 -9.57 -3.57 -18.61
CA MET A 121 -8.42 -3.59 -19.52
C MET A 121 -8.08 -5.01 -19.98
N GLU A 122 -8.01 -5.97 -19.05
CA GLU A 122 -7.76 -7.39 -19.35
C GLU A 122 -8.84 -7.98 -20.26
N SER A 123 -10.12 -7.60 -20.09
CA SER A 123 -11.22 -8.11 -20.93
C SER A 123 -11.22 -7.60 -22.38
N ARG A 124 -10.41 -6.58 -22.69
CA ARG A 124 -10.29 -6.00 -24.03
C ARG A 124 -8.96 -6.30 -24.72
N HIS A 125 -8.01 -6.91 -24.03
CA HIS A 125 -6.83 -7.49 -24.66
C HIS A 125 -7.20 -8.90 -25.15
N LEU A 126 -7.30 -9.05 -26.48
CA LEU A 126 -7.05 -10.31 -27.18
C LEU A 126 -5.54 -10.62 -27.10
#